data_AF-A0A2S6RZP1-F1
#
_entry.id   AF-A0A2S6RZP1-F1
#
_cell.length_a   1.000
_cell.length_b   1.000
_cell.length_c   1.000
_cell.angle_alpha   90.00
_cell.angle_beta   90.00
_cell.angle_gamma   90.00
#
_symmetry.space_group_name_H-M   'P 1'
#
loop_
_entity.id
_entity.type
_entity.pdbx_description
1 polymer ?
#
loop_
_entity_poly.entity_id
_entity_poly.type
_entity_poly.pdbx_seq_one_letter_code
_entity_poly.pdbx_strand_id
1 'polypeptide(L)'
;MPLKKKKILFKCTHMGTKELDILLGNFVSTHINTLKKREFDYLDVILSFNEVDLFKILTKKKEIDKKMNKLFVNKIIKFNQNFKKDI
;
A
#
# COMPACT_ATOMS: atom_id res chain seq x y z
N MET A 1 -16.32 4.17 -9.42
CA MET A 1 -16.52 2.72 -9.20
C MET A 1 -16.37 2.39 -7.71
N PRO A 2 -17.46 2.42 -6.93
CA PRO A 2 -17.46 2.06 -5.50
C PRO A 2 -16.97 0.63 -5.23
N LEU A 3 -17.22 -0.29 -6.17
CA LEU A 3 -16.79 -1.69 -6.08
C LEU A 3 -15.26 -1.85 -6.04
N LYS A 4 -14.54 -1.08 -6.88
CA LYS A 4 -13.07 -1.11 -6.91
C LYS A 4 -12.47 -0.62 -5.58
N LYS A 5 -13.04 0.45 -5.00
CA LYS A 5 -12.64 0.97 -3.69
C LYS A 5 -12.79 -0.09 -2.59
N LYS A 6 -13.98 -0.71 -2.51
CA LYS A 6 -14.24 -1.77 -1.52
C LYS A 6 -13.29 -2.95 -1.67
N LYS A 7 -13.04 -3.41 -2.91
CA LYS A 7 -12.13 -4.53 -3.19
C LYS A 7 -10.69 -4.22 -2.78
N ILE A 8 -10.20 -3.03 -3.11
CA ILE A 8 -8.84 -2.60 -2.75
C ILE A 8 -8.71 -2.44 -1.24
N LEU A 9 -9.67 -1.78 -0.58
CA LEU A 9 -9.65 -1.64 0.87
C LEU A 9 -9.62 -3.00 1.55
N PHE A 10 -10.51 -3.91 1.15
CA PHE A 10 -10.57 -5.26 1.70
C PHE A 10 -9.23 -6.00 1.55
N LYS A 11 -8.63 -5.98 0.35
CA LYS A 11 -7.34 -6.63 0.12
C LYS A 11 -6.23 -6.03 0.99
N CYS A 12 -6.14 -4.71 1.08
CA CYS A 12 -5.09 -4.03 1.84
C CYS A 12 -5.22 -4.18 3.36
N THR A 13 -6.41 -4.52 3.88
CA THR A 13 -6.64 -4.73 5.32
C THR A 13 -6.75 -6.21 5.70
N HIS A 14 -6.57 -7.13 4.76
CA HIS A 14 -6.62 -8.58 4.98
C HIS A 14 -5.50 -9.29 4.19
N MET A 15 -4.27 -8.76 4.25
CA MET A 15 -3.08 -9.28 3.55
C MET A 15 -2.39 -10.44 4.28
N GLY A 16 -3.09 -11.16 5.16
CA GLY A 16 -2.55 -12.32 5.89
C GLY A 16 -1.53 -11.99 6.99
N THR A 17 -0.85 -10.84 6.93
CA THR A 17 0.12 -10.39 7.94
C THR A 17 -0.26 -9.02 8.50
N LYS A 18 -0.24 -8.93 9.84
CA LYS A 18 -0.53 -7.69 10.58
C LYS A 18 0.37 -6.53 10.14
N GLU A 19 1.62 -6.81 9.78
CA GLU A 19 2.57 -5.80 9.33
C GLU A 19 2.18 -5.16 7.99
N LEU A 20 1.75 -5.96 7.02
CA LEU A 20 1.27 -5.42 5.73
C LEU A 20 -0.06 -4.71 5.88
N ASP A 21 -0.95 -5.22 6.74
CA ASP A 21 -2.21 -4.54 7.05
C ASP A 21 -1.96 -3.16 7.67
N ILE A 22 -0.94 -3.02 8.53
CA ILE A 22 -0.53 -1.72 9.06
C ILE A 22 0.07 -0.84 7.95
N LEU A 23 0.99 -1.37 7.14
CA LEU A 23 1.71 -0.56 6.15
C LEU A 23 0.83 -0.11 4.97
N LEU A 24 -0.02 -0.98 4.46
CA LEU A 24 -0.89 -0.72 3.31
C LEU A 24 -2.32 -0.38 3.74
N GLY A 25 -2.89 -1.15 4.66
CA GLY A 25 -4.26 -0.97 5.13
C GLY A 25 -4.49 0.41 5.73
N ASN A 26 -3.60 0.91 6.60
CA ASN A 26 -3.74 2.25 7.18
C ASN A 26 -3.63 3.36 6.13
N PHE A 27 -2.69 3.24 5.19
CA PHE A 27 -2.55 4.22 4.12
C PHE A 27 -3.82 4.27 3.26
N VAL A 28 -4.30 3.10 2.85
CA VAL A 28 -5.48 2.99 1.98
C VAL A 28 -6.74 3.42 2.72
N SER A 29 -6.98 2.97 3.95
CA SER A 29 -8.17 3.36 4.72
C SER A 29 -8.25 4.88 4.91
N THR A 30 -7.12 5.54 5.13
CA THR A 30 -7.01 6.99 5.29
C THR A 30 -7.26 7.75 3.97
N HIS A 31 -6.79 7.21 2.84
CA HIS A 31 -6.80 7.92 1.55
C HIS A 31 -7.86 7.42 0.54
N ILE A 32 -8.61 6.35 0.83
CA ILE A 32 -9.50 5.67 -0.15
C ILE A 32 -10.49 6.61 -0.84
N ASN A 33 -10.90 7.68 -0.16
CA ASN A 33 -11.83 8.67 -0.68
C ASN A 33 -11.17 9.72 -1.58
N THR A 34 -9.88 9.97 -1.41
CA THR A 34 -9.10 10.99 -2.13
C THR A 34 -8.17 10.43 -3.21
N LEU A 35 -7.98 9.10 -3.26
CA LEU A 35 -7.20 8.45 -4.30
C LEU A 35 -7.75 8.72 -5.71
N LYS A 36 -6.86 9.07 -6.63
CA LYS A 36 -7.17 9.27 -8.05
C LYS A 36 -7.31 7.91 -8.76
N LYS A 37 -8.00 7.90 -9.91
CA LYS A 37 -8.17 6.70 -10.76
C LYS A 37 -6.84 5.96 -11.01
N ARG A 38 -5.78 6.68 -11.39
CA ARG A 38 -4.45 6.11 -11.64
C ARG A 38 -3.80 5.51 -10.40
N GLU A 39 -4.05 6.07 -9.21
CA GLU A 39 -3.49 5.53 -7.96
C GLU A 39 -4.14 4.19 -7.59
N PHE A 40 -5.41 3.96 -7.97
CA PHE A 40 -6.00 2.63 -7.85
C PHE A 40 -5.33 1.61 -8.77
N ASP A 41 -4.91 2.01 -9.96
CA ASP A 41 -4.18 1.11 -10.88
C ASP A 41 -2.78 0.79 -10.32
N TYR A 42 -2.13 1.74 -9.64
CA TYR A 42 -0.89 1.47 -8.91
C TYR A 42 -1.09 0.51 -7.74
N LEU A 43 -2.21 0.62 -7.00
CA LEU A 43 -2.55 -0.33 -5.95
C LEU A 43 -2.81 -1.73 -6.50
N ASP A 44 -3.46 -1.86 -7.66
CA ASP A 44 -3.64 -3.17 -8.30
C ASP A 44 -2.29 -3.83 -8.63
N VAL A 45 -1.32 -3.05 -9.12
CA VAL A 45 0.05 -3.56 -9.36
C VAL A 45 0.74 -3.94 -8.07
N ILE A 46 0.64 -3.13 -7.01
CA ILE A 46 1.23 -3.48 -5.70
C ILE A 46 0.62 -4.79 -5.19
N LEU A 47 -0.70 -4.92 -5.23
CA LEU A 47 -1.44 -6.09 -4.76
C LEU A 47 -1.24 -7.37 -5.61
N SER A 48 -0.53 -7.30 -6.74
CA SER A 48 -0.15 -8.49 -7.51
C SER A 48 1.18 -9.12 -7.07
N PHE A 49 1.93 -8.47 -6.16
CA PHE A 49 3.18 -9.01 -5.62
C PHE A 49 2.91 -9.89 -4.41
N ASN A 50 3.82 -10.83 -4.16
CA ASN A 50 3.77 -11.65 -2.95
C ASN A 50 4.08 -10.81 -1.70
N GLU A 51 3.56 -11.26 -0.56
CA GLU A 51 3.65 -10.56 0.73
C GLU A 51 5.10 -10.34 1.19
N VAL A 52 5.98 -11.33 0.97
CA VAL A 52 7.39 -11.26 1.38
C VAL A 52 8.12 -10.13 0.65
N ASP A 53 7.93 -10.02 -0.66
CA ASP A 53 8.52 -8.96 -1.47
C ASP A 53 7.93 -7.60 -1.13
N LEU A 54 6.61 -7.53 -0.96
CA LEU A 54 5.93 -6.29 -0.56
C LEU A 54 6.46 -5.78 0.77
N PHE A 55 6.57 -6.65 1.77
CA PHE A 55 7.10 -6.27 3.07
C PHE A 55 8.53 -5.76 2.96
N LYS A 56 9.41 -6.46 2.22
CA LYS A 56 10.80 -6.01 2.01
C LYS A 56 10.88 -4.66 1.29
N ILE A 57 10.03 -4.42 0.29
CA ILE A 57 10.00 -3.15 -0.45
C ILE A 57 9.51 -2.00 0.46
N LEU A 58 8.40 -2.20 1.16
CA LEU A 58 7.79 -1.16 2.01
C LEU A 58 8.64 -0.86 3.26
N THR A 59 9.45 -1.82 3.71
CA THR A 59 10.43 -1.62 4.79
C THR A 59 11.80 -1.16 4.29
N LYS A 60 11.95 -0.84 2.99
CA LYS A 60 13.21 -0.46 2.34
C LYS A 60 14.36 -1.49 2.44
N LYS A 61 14.03 -2.76 2.68
CA LYS A 61 14.96 -3.90 2.66
C LYS A 61 15.17 -4.48 1.25
N LYS A 62 14.39 -4.02 0.26
CA LYS A 62 14.50 -4.36 -1.16
C LYS A 62 14.18 -3.11 -2.00
N GLU A 63 14.80 -3.00 -3.17
CA GLU A 63 14.49 -1.94 -4.13
C GLU A 63 13.05 -2.06 -4.66
N ILE A 64 12.47 -0.91 -5.02
CA ILE A 64 11.13 -0.85 -5.63
C ILE A 64 11.18 -1.51 -7.01
N ASP A 65 10.30 -2.49 -7.24
CA ASP A 65 10.21 -3.20 -8.51
C ASP A 65 9.87 -2.25 -9.66
N LYS A 66 10.45 -2.48 -10.85
CA LYS A 66 10.26 -1.66 -12.05
C LYS A 66 8.80 -1.57 -12.49
N LYS A 67 7.97 -2.57 -12.16
CA LYS A 67 6.52 -2.57 -12.45
C LYS A 67 5.75 -1.59 -11.55
N MET A 68 6.28 -1.27 -10.37
CA MET A 68 5.61 -0.39 -9.40
C MET A 68 5.85 1.08 -9.73
N ASN A 69 4.84 1.92 -9.44
CA ASN A 69 5.05 3.36 -9.48
C ASN A 69 5.90 3.81 -8.27
N LYS A 70 7.16 4.16 -8.54
CA LYS A 70 8.15 4.55 -7.51
C LYS A 70 7.69 5.70 -6.61
N LEU A 71 7.04 6.73 -7.18
CA LEU A 71 6.56 7.88 -6.42
C LEU A 71 5.44 7.49 -5.46
N PHE A 72 4.52 6.64 -5.91
CA PHE A 72 3.40 6.16 -5.11
C PHE A 72 3.86 5.24 -3.98
N VAL A 73 4.76 4.30 -4.24
CA VAL A 73 5.36 3.46 -3.18
C VAL A 73 6.08 4.31 -2.14
N ASN A 74 6.85 5.31 -2.57
CA ASN A 74 7.50 6.24 -1.65
C ASN A 74 6.51 7.07 -0.82
N LYS A 75 5.33 7.42 -1.35
CA LYS A 75 4.26 8.09 -0.62
C LYS A 75 3.73 7.20 0.52
N ILE A 76 3.52 5.90 0.25
CA ILE A 76 3.11 4.91 1.27
C ILE A 76 4.20 4.79 2.35
N ILE A 77 5.47 4.67 1.95
CA ILE A 77 6.57 4.53 2.90
C ILE A 77 6.69 5.77 3.80
N LYS A 78 6.58 6.98 3.24
CA LYS A 78 6.61 8.24 4.00
C LYS A 78 5.44 8.35 4.98
N PHE A 79 4.24 7.94 4.57
CA PHE A 79 3.06 7.91 5.45
C PHE A 79 3.32 7.05 6.71
N ASN A 80 3.94 5.88 6.53
CA ASN A 80 4.26 4.98 7.64
C ASN A 80 5.42 5.45 8.53
N GLN A 81 6.33 6.28 8.01
CA GLN A 81 7.38 6.91 8.83
C GLN A 81 6.81 7.94 9.81
N ASN A 82 5.76 8.65 9.40
CA ASN A 82 5.09 9.62 10.27
C ASN A 82 4.26 8.92 11.36
N PHE A 83 3.69 7.74 11.05
CA PHE A 83 2.93 6.94 12.01
C PHE A 83 3.77 6.30 13.13
N LYS A 84 5.08 6.09 12.91
CA LYS A 84 5.99 5.60 13.96
C LYS A 84 6.36 6.66 15.00
N LYS A 85 5.93 7.90 14.83
CA LYS A 85 6.29 9.01 15.73
C LYS A 85 5.32 9.18 16.91
N ASP A 86 4.21 8.45 16.91
CA ASP A 86 3.12 8.57 17.88
C ASP A 86 2.95 7.30 18.76
N ILE A 87 3.98 6.44 18.84
CA ILE A 87 4.07 5.30 19.76
C ILE A 87 5.37 5.41 20.56
#